data_AF-A0A1F9Q1Q3-F1
#
_entry.id   AF-A0A1F9Q1Q3-F1
#
_cell.length_a   1.000
_cell.length_b   1.000
_cell.length_c   1.000
_cell.angle_alpha   90.00
_cell.angle_beta   90.00
_cell.angle_gamma   90.00
#
_symmetry.space_group_name_H-M   'P 1'
#
loop_
_entity.id
_entity.type
_entity.pdbx_description
1 polymer ?
#
loop_
_entity_poly.entity_id
_entity_poly.type
_entity_poly.pdbx_seq_one_letter_code
_entity_poly.pdbx_strand_id
1 'polypeptide(L)'
;MTVKTLLILSLLTLVVACATSERGYLVPSQHPPEAELDLARRPVCTDCHDRRGKIAYEDFNHTPFFSSGHRSVAGRQGTVCNMCHQPSFCNDCHATSVELKPADRRPTETFRGAPHRGDYLTRHKIEGRIDPTSCFRCHGNPKNARTCTPCHS
;
A
#
# COMPACT_ATOMS: atom_id res chain seq x y z
N MET A 1 38.11 37.59 17.50
CA MET A 1 37.51 36.80 16.39
C MET A 1 38.14 37.26 15.08
N THR A 2 38.68 36.35 14.27
CA THR A 2 39.32 36.74 12.99
C THR A 2 38.30 36.67 11.85
N VAL A 3 38.53 37.43 10.77
CA VAL A 3 37.65 37.45 9.58
C VAL A 3 37.39 36.04 9.02
N LYS A 4 38.40 35.16 9.14
CA LYS A 4 38.32 33.74 8.76
C LYS A 4 37.30 32.96 9.60
N THR A 5 37.21 33.24 10.91
CA THR A 5 36.23 32.61 11.80
C THR A 5 34.80 33.05 11.47
N LEU A 6 34.61 34.33 11.11
CA LEU A 6 33.31 34.88 10.69
C LEU A 6 32.82 34.29 9.35
N LEU A 7 33.72 34.11 8.38
CA LEU A 7 33.42 33.48 7.09
C LEU A 7 33.03 32.00 7.21
N ILE A 8 33.72 31.25 8.07
CA ILE A 8 33.40 29.83 8.30
C ILE A 8 32.04 29.70 8.98
N LEU A 9 31.75 30.54 9.98
CA LEU A 9 30.49 30.48 10.71
C LEU A 9 29.30 30.84 9.81
N SER A 10 29.45 31.83 8.93
CA SER A 10 28.41 32.24 7.98
C SER A 10 28.18 31.20 6.88
N LEU A 11 29.22 30.46 6.45
CA LEU A 11 29.05 29.36 5.52
C LEU A 11 28.33 28.16 6.17
N LEU A 12 28.65 27.85 7.44
CA LEU A 12 27.96 26.81 8.20
C LEU A 12 26.48 27.12 8.42
N THR A 13 26.12 28.38 8.73
CA THR A 13 24.71 28.76 8.90
C THR A 13 23.94 28.69 7.58
N LEU A 14 24.57 29.00 6.44
CA LEU A 14 23.95 28.88 5.12
C LEU A 14 23.62 27.41 4.78
N VAL A 15 24.56 26.49 5.04
CA VAL A 15 24.36 25.05 4.79
C VAL A 15 23.26 24.48 5.69
N VAL A 16 23.21 24.88 6.97
CA VAL A 16 22.13 24.47 7.89
C VAL A 16 20.77 25.05 7.46
N ALA A 17 20.72 26.29 6.97
CA ALA A 17 19.49 26.88 6.45
C ALA A 17 18.98 26.15 5.18
N CYS A 18 19.87 25.75 4.28
CA CYS A 18 19.51 24.93 3.12
C CYS A 18 19.07 23.51 3.50
N ALA A 19 19.66 22.91 4.54
CA ALA A 19 19.25 21.58 5.01
C ALA A 19 17.88 21.59 5.72
N THR A 20 17.46 22.74 6.26
CA THR A 20 16.20 22.89 7.01
C THR A 20 15.05 23.50 6.20
N SER A 21 15.32 24.02 4.99
CA SER A 21 14.32 24.64 4.12
C SER A 21 13.48 23.64 3.32
N GLU A 22 13.86 22.36 3.27
CA GLU A 22 12.98 21.28 2.82
C GLU A 22 11.92 20.97 3.88
N ARG A 23 11.02 21.91 4.15
CA ARG A 23 9.76 21.58 4.82
C ARG A 23 8.98 20.66 3.88
N GLY A 24 9.13 19.35 4.10
CA GLY A 24 8.43 18.30 3.39
C GLY A 24 6.94 18.61 3.34
N TYR A 25 6.32 18.32 2.20
CA TYR A 25 4.87 18.42 2.10
C TYR A 25 4.30 17.32 2.98
N LEU A 26 3.54 17.71 3.99
CA LEU A 26 2.87 16.78 4.87
C LEU A 26 1.54 16.41 4.24
N VAL A 27 1.34 15.12 4.02
CA VAL A 27 0.06 14.57 3.61
C VAL A 27 -0.93 14.78 4.77
N PRO A 28 -2.07 15.44 4.55
CA PRO A 28 -3.11 15.56 5.57
C PRO A 28 -3.55 14.20 6.12
N SER A 29 -4.04 14.17 7.36
CA SER A 29 -4.54 12.93 7.97
C SER A 29 -5.82 12.40 7.32
N GLN A 30 -6.58 13.27 6.66
CA GLN A 30 -7.86 12.94 6.05
C GLN A 30 -8.07 13.72 4.75
N HIS A 31 -8.80 13.11 3.82
CA HIS A 31 -9.32 13.79 2.63
C HIS A 31 -10.60 14.57 3.00
N PRO A 32 -10.93 15.69 2.32
CA PRO A 32 -12.24 16.32 2.47
C PRO A 32 -13.38 15.30 2.31
N PRO A 33 -14.44 15.38 3.14
CA PRO A 33 -15.53 14.40 3.12
C PRO A 33 -16.29 14.44 1.79
N GLU A 34 -16.80 13.28 1.35
CA GLU A 34 -17.46 13.13 0.05
C GLU A 34 -18.66 14.07 -0.14
N ALA A 35 -19.37 14.39 0.94
CA ALA A 35 -20.49 15.33 0.95
C ALA A 35 -20.09 16.77 0.56
N GLU A 36 -18.84 17.18 0.82
CA GLU A 36 -18.31 18.49 0.42
C GLU A 36 -17.82 18.50 -1.03
N LEU A 37 -17.60 17.32 -1.62
CA LEU A 37 -17.05 17.18 -2.96
C LEU A 37 -18.13 17.03 -4.04
N ASP A 38 -19.40 16.91 -3.64
CA ASP A 38 -20.56 16.65 -4.53
C ASP A 38 -20.31 15.48 -5.49
N LEU A 39 -19.67 14.42 -4.98
CA LEU A 39 -19.31 13.24 -5.78
C LEU A 39 -20.35 12.14 -5.59
N ALA A 40 -20.93 11.66 -6.69
CA ALA A 40 -21.79 10.48 -6.71
C ALA A 40 -21.02 9.15 -6.57
N ARG A 41 -19.68 9.19 -6.51
CA ARG A 41 -18.79 8.01 -6.50
C ARG A 41 -17.54 8.28 -5.67
N ARG A 42 -16.83 7.20 -5.30
CA ARG A 42 -15.52 7.28 -4.66
C ARG A 42 -14.57 8.19 -5.48
N PRO A 43 -13.90 9.17 -4.85
CA PRO A 43 -13.00 10.09 -5.54
C PRO A 43 -11.82 9.34 -6.17
N VAL A 44 -11.44 9.76 -7.39
CA VAL A 44 -10.19 9.36 -8.03
C VAL A 44 -9.24 10.55 -7.95
N CYS A 45 -8.04 10.34 -7.42
CA CYS A 45 -7.14 11.44 -7.06
C CYS A 45 -6.84 12.37 -8.25
N THR A 46 -6.69 11.80 -9.44
CA THR A 46 -6.39 12.53 -10.68
C THR A 46 -7.56 13.34 -11.23
N ASP A 47 -8.75 13.26 -10.64
CA ASP A 47 -9.88 14.10 -11.02
C ASP A 47 -9.67 15.55 -10.55
N CYS A 48 -8.94 15.75 -9.44
CA CYS A 48 -8.66 17.08 -8.86
C CYS A 48 -7.17 17.39 -8.65
N HIS A 49 -6.30 16.37 -8.61
CA HIS A 49 -4.87 16.54 -8.38
C HIS A 49 -4.03 16.23 -9.61
N ASP A 50 -2.88 16.92 -9.71
CA ASP A 50 -1.89 16.64 -10.75
C ASP A 50 -1.42 15.20 -10.71
N ARG A 51 -1.38 14.57 -11.89
CA ARG A 51 -1.02 13.16 -12.05
C ARG A 51 0.38 12.86 -11.52
N ARG A 52 1.33 13.74 -11.85
CA ARG A 52 2.76 13.62 -11.55
C ARG A 52 3.27 14.92 -10.94
N GLY A 53 2.98 15.12 -9.65
CA GLY A 53 3.51 16.22 -8.86
C GLY A 53 4.46 15.74 -7.77
N LYS A 54 4.52 16.48 -6.66
CA LYS A 54 5.26 16.07 -5.44
C LYS A 54 4.78 14.72 -4.90
N ILE A 55 3.49 14.44 -5.09
CA ILE A 55 2.91 13.11 -4.97
C ILE A 55 2.42 12.71 -6.36
N ALA A 56 2.81 11.51 -6.80
CA ALA A 56 2.31 10.95 -8.04
C ALA A 56 0.92 10.33 -7.81
N TYR A 57 -0.11 11.17 -7.76
CA TYR A 57 -1.48 10.76 -7.41
C TYR A 57 -2.05 9.68 -8.35
N GLU A 58 -1.59 9.60 -9.60
CA GLU A 58 -2.03 8.54 -10.50
C GLU A 58 -1.62 7.13 -10.04
N ASP A 59 -0.58 7.00 -9.22
CA ASP A 59 -0.16 5.71 -8.65
C ASP A 59 -1.14 5.19 -7.58
N PHE A 60 -2.03 6.04 -7.05
CA PHE A 60 -3.02 5.68 -6.00
C PHE A 60 -4.40 5.35 -6.57
N ASN A 61 -4.57 5.46 -7.89
CA ASN A 61 -5.80 5.09 -8.56
C ASN A 61 -6.01 3.57 -8.43
N HIS A 62 -7.14 3.16 -7.85
CA HIS A 62 -7.47 1.77 -7.56
C HIS A 62 -7.88 1.01 -8.85
N THR A 63 -6.92 0.79 -9.74
CA THR A 63 -7.11 -0.06 -10.92
C THR A 63 -7.34 -1.52 -10.51
N PRO A 64 -7.85 -2.39 -11.42
CA PRO A 64 -8.00 -3.82 -11.13
C PRO A 64 -6.71 -4.54 -10.69
N PHE A 65 -5.54 -3.97 -10.97
CA PHE A 65 -4.22 -4.53 -10.63
C PHE A 65 -3.56 -3.82 -9.44
N PHE A 66 -4.25 -2.87 -8.80
CA PHE A 66 -3.68 -2.08 -7.71
C PHE A 66 -3.18 -2.97 -6.57
N SER A 67 -3.91 -4.03 -6.21
CA SER A 67 -3.50 -4.97 -5.17
C SER A 67 -2.17 -5.67 -5.47
N SER A 68 -1.79 -5.86 -6.73
CA SER A 68 -0.49 -6.43 -7.09
C SER A 68 0.65 -5.40 -7.01
N GLY A 69 0.36 -4.13 -7.29
CA GLY A 69 1.33 -3.04 -7.30
C GLY A 69 1.46 -2.26 -5.99
N HIS A 70 0.50 -2.41 -5.07
CA HIS A 70 0.35 -1.52 -3.91
C HIS A 70 1.58 -1.46 -3.01
N ARG A 71 2.38 -2.54 -2.91
CA ARG A 71 3.64 -2.57 -2.16
C ARG A 71 4.55 -1.40 -2.53
N SER A 72 4.69 -1.14 -3.83
CA SER A 72 5.59 -0.10 -4.33
C SER A 72 5.13 1.30 -3.90
N VAL A 73 3.82 1.54 -3.94
CA VAL A 73 3.20 2.82 -3.61
C VAL A 73 3.17 3.02 -2.10
N ALA A 74 2.77 1.99 -1.34
CA ALA A 74 2.76 1.99 0.12
C ALA A 74 4.15 2.22 0.71
N GLY A 75 5.19 1.63 0.10
CA GLY A 75 6.58 1.84 0.53
C GLY A 75 7.09 3.27 0.33
N ARG A 76 6.57 4.00 -0.66
CA ARG A 76 6.93 5.41 -0.89
C ARG A 76 6.08 6.38 -0.06
N GLN A 77 4.78 6.11 0.06
CA GLN A 77 3.82 7.10 0.53
C GLN A 77 2.61 6.46 1.26
N GLY A 78 2.84 5.50 2.15
CA GLY A 78 1.77 4.79 2.87
C GLY A 78 0.81 5.70 3.66
N THR A 79 1.23 6.91 4.05
CA THR A 79 0.37 7.89 4.74
C THR A 79 -0.82 8.36 3.90
N VAL A 80 -0.73 8.33 2.57
CA VAL A 80 -1.86 8.66 1.68
C VAL A 80 -2.98 7.64 1.82
N CYS A 81 -2.65 6.37 2.05
CA CYS A 81 -3.64 5.32 2.27
C CYS A 81 -4.48 5.60 3.53
N ASN A 82 -3.87 6.18 4.55
CA ASN A 82 -4.49 6.44 5.85
C ASN A 82 -5.58 7.52 5.80
N MET A 83 -5.64 8.29 4.72
CA MET A 83 -6.71 9.28 4.50
C MET A 83 -8.09 8.62 4.32
N CYS A 84 -8.12 7.36 3.86
CA CYS A 84 -9.35 6.60 3.62
C CYS A 84 -9.38 5.25 4.35
N HIS A 85 -8.22 4.63 4.57
CA HIS A 85 -8.12 3.29 5.14
C HIS A 85 -7.58 3.35 6.57
N GLN A 86 -8.21 2.62 7.48
CA GLN A 86 -7.70 2.44 8.84
C GLN A 86 -6.49 1.49 8.83
N PRO A 87 -5.54 1.58 9.80
CA PRO A 87 -4.41 0.66 9.88
C PRO A 87 -4.81 -0.82 9.92
N SER A 88 -5.98 -1.14 10.47
CA SER A 88 -6.55 -2.50 10.47
C SER A 88 -6.77 -3.07 9.07
N PHE A 89 -7.01 -2.23 8.06
CA PHE A 89 -7.13 -2.65 6.66
C PHE A 89 -5.82 -3.28 6.15
N CYS A 90 -4.66 -2.71 6.51
CA CYS A 90 -3.36 -3.28 6.14
C CYS A 90 -3.16 -4.63 6.83
N ASN A 91 -3.62 -4.74 8.08
CA ASN A 91 -3.50 -5.95 8.89
C ASN A 91 -4.32 -7.12 8.32
N ASP A 92 -5.35 -6.86 7.51
CA ASP A 92 -6.11 -7.93 6.84
C ASP A 92 -5.25 -8.84 5.96
N CYS A 93 -4.09 -8.36 5.48
CA CYS A 93 -3.15 -9.16 4.69
C CYS A 93 -1.77 -9.27 5.35
N HIS A 94 -1.36 -8.24 6.10
CA HIS A 94 -0.01 -8.19 6.70
C HIS A 94 0.08 -8.79 8.10
N ALA A 95 -1.03 -9.00 8.82
CA ALA A 95 -1.04 -9.71 10.10
C ALA A 95 -1.15 -11.23 9.89
N THR A 96 -0.14 -11.79 9.21
CA THR A 96 -0.09 -13.21 8.77
C THR A 96 0.00 -14.24 9.90
N SER A 97 -0.04 -13.80 11.17
CA SER A 97 -0.06 -14.69 12.33
C SER A 97 -1.43 -15.36 12.54
N VAL A 98 -2.49 -14.84 11.93
CA VAL A 98 -3.83 -15.43 11.96
C VAL A 98 -4.12 -16.06 10.60
N GLU A 99 -4.53 -17.33 10.61
CA GLU A 99 -4.98 -18.00 9.39
C GLU A 99 -6.24 -17.29 8.86
N LEU A 100 -6.12 -16.68 7.70
CA LEU A 100 -7.20 -15.98 7.02
C LEU A 100 -7.98 -16.97 6.16
N LYS A 101 -8.71 -17.89 6.80
CA LYS A 101 -9.51 -18.86 6.06
C LYS A 101 -10.52 -18.09 5.19
N PRO A 102 -10.59 -18.36 3.87
CA PRO A 102 -11.49 -17.63 3.00
C PRO A 102 -12.96 -17.69 3.44
N ALA A 103 -13.38 -18.85 3.97
CA ALA A 103 -14.73 -19.07 4.50
C ALA A 103 -15.04 -18.23 5.75
N ASP A 104 -14.03 -17.86 6.54
CA ASP A 104 -14.25 -17.22 7.84
C ASP A 104 -14.21 -15.69 7.73
N ARG A 105 -13.31 -15.13 6.91
CA ARG A 105 -13.10 -13.66 6.84
C ARG A 105 -13.83 -13.00 5.68
N ARG A 106 -13.91 -13.65 4.50
CA ARG A 106 -14.58 -13.10 3.30
C ARG A 106 -15.31 -14.19 2.49
N PRO A 107 -16.35 -14.83 3.06
CA PRO A 107 -17.01 -15.98 2.43
C PRO A 107 -17.65 -15.67 1.07
N THR A 108 -18.05 -14.42 0.82
CA THR A 108 -18.71 -13.98 -0.42
C THR A 108 -17.80 -13.20 -1.35
N GLU A 109 -16.51 -13.04 -1.01
CA GLU A 109 -15.57 -12.32 -1.87
C GLU A 109 -15.29 -13.11 -3.14
N THR A 110 -15.48 -12.44 -4.28
CA THR A 110 -15.28 -13.03 -5.62
C THR A 110 -14.20 -12.30 -6.41
N PHE A 111 -13.67 -11.17 -5.90
CA PHE A 111 -12.63 -10.41 -6.55
C PHE A 111 -11.42 -11.28 -6.87
N ARG A 112 -11.05 -11.36 -8.15
CA ARG A 112 -9.97 -12.23 -8.63
C ARG A 112 -8.62 -11.89 -7.97
N GLY A 113 -8.38 -10.63 -7.65
CA GLY A 113 -7.14 -10.20 -7.01
C GLY A 113 -7.08 -10.45 -5.50
N ALA A 114 -8.14 -10.98 -4.88
CA ALA A 114 -8.14 -11.32 -3.47
C ALA A 114 -7.42 -12.67 -3.27
N PRO A 115 -6.35 -12.74 -2.47
CA PRO A 115 -5.62 -13.99 -2.28
C PRO A 115 -6.46 -15.04 -1.55
N HIS A 116 -7.32 -14.63 -0.63
CA HIS A 116 -8.21 -15.51 0.15
C HIS A 116 -9.66 -15.14 -0.14
N ARG A 117 -10.33 -15.99 -0.93
CA ARG A 117 -11.69 -15.81 -1.47
C ARG A 117 -12.52 -17.08 -1.33
N GLY A 118 -13.81 -16.93 -1.09
CA GLY A 118 -14.70 -18.02 -0.65
C GLY A 118 -14.74 -19.23 -1.59
N ASP A 119 -14.44 -19.04 -2.87
CA ASP A 119 -14.42 -20.07 -3.91
C ASP A 119 -13.01 -20.63 -4.19
N TYR A 120 -12.04 -20.46 -3.29
CA TYR A 120 -10.66 -20.92 -3.48
C TYR A 120 -10.56 -22.37 -3.97
N LEU A 121 -11.27 -23.32 -3.36
CA LEU A 121 -11.16 -24.75 -3.72
C LEU A 121 -11.54 -25.04 -5.17
N THR A 122 -12.53 -24.33 -5.74
CA THR A 122 -12.96 -24.56 -7.13
C THR A 122 -11.98 -23.99 -8.14
N ARG A 123 -11.13 -23.03 -7.72
CA ARG A 123 -10.19 -22.31 -8.59
C ARG A 123 -8.72 -22.60 -8.32
N HIS A 124 -8.41 -23.24 -7.20
CA HIS A 124 -7.05 -23.60 -6.78
C HIS A 124 -6.23 -24.22 -7.90
N LYS A 125 -6.79 -25.20 -8.63
CA LYS A 125 -6.11 -25.86 -9.75
C LYS A 125 -5.70 -24.89 -10.86
N ILE A 126 -6.53 -23.88 -11.13
CA ILE A 126 -6.29 -22.88 -12.17
C ILE A 126 -5.25 -21.86 -11.67
N GLU A 127 -5.47 -21.30 -10.48
CA GLU A 127 -4.62 -20.25 -9.91
C GLU A 127 -3.22 -20.77 -9.55
N GLY A 128 -3.14 -21.97 -8.96
CA GLY A 128 -1.87 -22.66 -8.69
C GLY A 128 -1.10 -23.08 -9.94
N ARG A 129 -1.75 -23.13 -11.11
CA ARG A 129 -1.08 -23.33 -12.40
C ARG A 129 -0.58 -22.01 -13.01
N ILE A 130 -1.35 -20.93 -12.85
CA ILE A 130 -1.03 -19.62 -13.43
C ILE A 130 0.11 -18.94 -12.65
N ASP A 131 -0.05 -18.82 -11.33
CA ASP A 131 0.94 -18.20 -10.46
C ASP A 131 0.88 -18.80 -9.04
N PRO A 132 1.53 -19.95 -8.81
CA PRO A 132 1.60 -20.55 -7.48
C PRO A 132 2.43 -19.70 -6.50
N THR A 133 3.31 -18.82 -7.00
CA THR A 133 4.19 -18.00 -6.16
C THR A 133 3.44 -16.93 -5.38
N SER A 134 2.25 -16.54 -5.87
CA SER A 134 1.33 -15.63 -5.18
C SER A 134 0.97 -16.11 -3.76
N CYS A 135 0.84 -17.43 -3.56
CA CYS A 135 0.52 -18.03 -2.26
C CYS A 135 1.76 -18.13 -1.37
N PHE A 136 2.91 -18.50 -1.96
CA PHE A 136 4.14 -18.83 -1.21
C PHE A 136 4.76 -17.64 -0.48
N ARG A 137 4.47 -16.42 -0.94
CA ARG A 137 4.91 -15.18 -0.28
C ARG A 137 4.41 -15.07 1.17
N CYS A 138 3.25 -15.65 1.47
CA CYS A 138 2.66 -15.64 2.81
C CYS A 138 2.70 -17.03 3.45
N HIS A 139 2.48 -18.08 2.66
CA HIS A 139 2.33 -19.46 3.16
C HIS A 139 3.63 -20.28 3.17
N GLY A 140 4.70 -19.78 2.55
CA GLY A 140 5.97 -20.49 2.44
C GLY A 140 5.99 -21.56 1.33
N ASN A 141 6.96 -22.46 1.41
CA ASN A 141 7.23 -23.44 0.35
C ASN A 141 6.16 -24.56 0.34
N PRO A 142 5.55 -24.89 -0.80
CA PRO A 142 4.46 -25.87 -0.87
C PRO A 142 4.85 -27.27 -0.40
N LYS A 143 6.14 -27.64 -0.44
CA LYS A 143 6.63 -28.96 0.01
C LYS A 143 6.52 -29.15 1.53
N ASN A 144 6.47 -28.07 2.29
CA ASN A 144 6.48 -28.11 3.76
C ASN A 144 5.46 -27.15 4.42
N ALA A 145 4.78 -26.31 3.64
CA ALA A 145 3.74 -25.43 4.13
C ALA A 145 2.54 -26.24 4.64
N ARG A 146 2.16 -26.00 5.90
CA ARG A 146 1.02 -26.68 6.57
C ARG A 146 -0.30 -26.56 5.81
N THR A 147 -0.45 -25.51 5.00
CA THR A 147 -1.63 -25.24 4.18
C THR A 147 -1.62 -26.00 2.84
N CYS A 148 -0.49 -26.56 2.42
CA CYS A 148 -0.33 -27.30 1.16
C CYS A 148 -0.16 -28.81 1.36
N THR A 149 0.66 -29.20 2.35
CA THR A 149 1.04 -30.61 2.58
C THR A 149 -0.14 -31.57 2.82
N PRO A 150 -1.30 -31.18 3.39
CA PRO A 150 -2.42 -32.11 3.56
C PRO A 150 -3.01 -32.63 2.25
N CYS A 151 -2.78 -31.94 1.12
CA CYS A 151 -3.33 -32.32 -0.19
C CYS A 151 -2.25 -32.59 -1.25
N HIS A 152 -1.01 -32.10 -1.06
CA HIS A 152 0.08 -32.17 -2.04
C HIS A 152 1.32 -32.88 -1.50
N SER A 153 1.18 -34.14 -1.11
CA SER A 153 2.29 -34.99 -0.66
C SER A 153 3.21 -35.44 -1.78
#